data_AF-A0A093DGC5-F1
#
_entry.id   AF-A0A093DGC5-F1
#
_cell.length_a   1.000
_cell.length_b   1.000
_cell.length_c   1.000
_cell.angle_alpha   90.00
_cell.angle_beta   90.00
_cell.angle_gamma   90.00
#
_symmetry.space_group_name_H-M   'P 1'
#
loop_
_entity.id
_entity.type
_entity.pdbx_description
1 polymer ?
#
loop_
_entity_poly.entity_id
_entity_poly.type
_entity_poly.pdbx_seq_one_letter_code
_entity_poly.pdbx_strand_id
1 'polypeptide(L)'
;GQSLGPWVLLASLALASWSVQGQKVIVKEVSGKVFLQCVTGTRAEATWWKDGTEIGNFTQLDLGSAFDDPRGIYMCKGESEQRSPPLQVHYRMCQNCIEVDAPTISGIVVADVVATIFLAVAVYCITGHDKGRTSRASDRQNLIANDQLYQPLGERDEGQYSQLAPGRARK
;
A
#
# COMPACT_ATOMS: atom_id res chain seq x y z
N GLY A 1 -13.03 -1.44 -89.17
CA GLY A 1 -13.02 -0.43 -88.09
C GLY A 1 -13.16 -1.16 -86.79
N GLN A 2 -12.19 -0.98 -85.89
CA GLN A 2 -12.12 -1.56 -84.55
C GLN A 2 -13.11 -0.88 -83.60
N SER A 3 -13.71 -1.65 -82.69
CA SER A 3 -14.33 -1.22 -81.42
C SER A 3 -14.68 -2.52 -80.67
N LEU A 4 -13.74 -3.15 -79.93
CA LEU A 4 -13.35 -2.88 -78.53
C LEU A 4 -14.53 -2.69 -77.57
N GLY A 5 -14.75 -3.71 -76.72
CA GLY A 5 -15.55 -3.61 -75.50
C GLY A 5 -15.76 -4.98 -74.83
N PRO A 6 -14.81 -5.51 -74.05
CA PRO A 6 -14.89 -6.82 -73.41
C PRO A 6 -15.60 -6.71 -72.04
N TRP A 7 -16.74 -7.37 -71.90
CA TRP A 7 -17.32 -7.64 -70.57
C TRP A 7 -16.67 -8.89 -69.98
N VAL A 8 -15.44 -8.73 -69.48
CA VAL A 8 -14.83 -9.66 -68.53
C VAL A 8 -14.85 -8.95 -67.19
N LEU A 9 -15.90 -9.18 -66.40
CA LEU A 9 -15.94 -8.79 -64.99
C LEU A 9 -15.90 -10.05 -64.12
N LEU A 10 -14.66 -10.47 -63.88
CA LEU A 10 -14.10 -10.86 -62.58
C LEU A 10 -14.99 -11.73 -61.68
N ALA A 11 -14.82 -13.05 -61.81
CA ALA A 11 -15.09 -13.98 -60.72
C ALA A 11 -14.11 -13.69 -59.58
N SER A 12 -14.59 -13.00 -58.53
CA SER A 12 -13.86 -12.82 -57.28
C SER A 12 -13.74 -14.17 -56.58
N LEU A 13 -12.64 -14.89 -56.83
CA LEU A 13 -12.16 -15.92 -55.92
C LEU A 13 -11.72 -15.22 -54.62
N ALA A 14 -12.66 -15.04 -53.71
CA ALA A 14 -12.33 -14.87 -52.31
C ALA A 14 -11.72 -16.19 -51.84
N LEU A 15 -10.40 -16.32 -51.98
CA LEU A 15 -9.64 -17.24 -51.16
C LEU A 15 -9.89 -16.79 -49.72
N ALA A 16 -10.79 -17.48 -49.03
CA ALA A 16 -10.83 -17.45 -47.59
C ALA A 16 -9.45 -17.95 -47.15
N SER A 17 -8.55 -17.01 -46.85
CA SER A 17 -7.33 -17.33 -46.11
C SER A 17 -7.83 -17.88 -44.78
N TRP A 18 -7.87 -19.20 -44.64
CA TRP A 18 -7.91 -19.80 -43.33
C TRP A 18 -6.66 -19.30 -42.61
N SER A 19 -6.85 -18.31 -41.75
CA SER A 19 -5.85 -17.94 -40.77
C SER A 19 -5.60 -19.18 -39.93
N VAL A 20 -4.54 -19.90 -40.27
CA VAL A 20 -3.95 -20.91 -39.40
C VAL A 20 -3.70 -20.19 -38.08
N GLN A 21 -4.40 -20.60 -37.02
CA GLN A 21 -4.13 -20.11 -35.67
C GLN A 21 -2.67 -20.45 -35.35
N GLY A 22 -1.78 -19.48 -35.55
CA GLY A 22 -0.37 -19.63 -35.24
C GLY A 22 -0.22 -19.96 -33.75
N GLN A 23 0.66 -20.91 -33.44
CA GLN A 23 1.04 -21.20 -32.06
C GLN A 23 1.54 -19.92 -31.40
N LYS A 24 0.99 -19.59 -30.22
CA LYS A 24 1.35 -18.39 -29.45
C LYS A 24 1.77 -18.79 -28.05
N VAL A 25 2.82 -18.18 -27.53
CA VAL A 25 3.24 -18.36 -26.13
C VAL A 25 2.54 -17.30 -25.27
N ILE A 26 1.96 -17.70 -24.14
CA ILE A 26 1.34 -16.83 -23.14
C ILE A 26 2.17 -16.88 -21.86
N VAL A 27 2.43 -15.71 -21.27
CA VAL A 27 3.04 -15.59 -19.94
C VAL A 27 1.91 -15.53 -18.90
N LYS A 28 2.03 -16.34 -17.84
CA LYS A 28 1.14 -16.37 -16.69
C LYS A 28 1.92 -16.13 -15.42
N GLU A 29 1.46 -15.19 -14.60
CA GLU A 29 2.04 -14.91 -13.30
C GLU A 29 1.06 -15.31 -12.21
N VAL A 30 1.50 -16.21 -11.31
CA VAL A 30 0.68 -16.70 -10.21
C VAL A 30 1.54 -16.72 -8.95
N SER A 31 1.12 -15.95 -7.94
CA SER A 31 1.80 -15.89 -6.64
C SER A 31 3.30 -15.53 -6.73
N GLY A 32 3.66 -14.59 -7.62
CA GLY A 32 5.05 -14.16 -7.84
C GLY A 32 5.92 -15.17 -8.59
N LYS A 33 5.35 -16.24 -9.12
CA LYS A 33 6.01 -17.18 -10.03
C LYS A 33 5.57 -16.95 -11.47
N VAL A 34 6.52 -17.11 -12.39
CA VAL A 34 6.30 -16.88 -13.82
C VAL A 34 6.23 -18.23 -14.53
N PHE A 35 5.19 -18.40 -15.32
CA PHE A 35 4.97 -19.59 -16.10
C PHE A 35 4.71 -19.25 -17.57
N LEU A 36 5.22 -20.08 -18.48
CA LEU A 36 4.92 -20.00 -19.91
C LEU A 36 3.96 -21.11 -20.30
N GLN A 37 2.94 -20.75 -21.07
CA GLN A 37 1.99 -21.69 -21.64
C GLN A 37 1.98 -21.58 -23.17
N CYS A 38 2.13 -22.71 -23.85
CA CYS A 38 1.99 -22.79 -25.29
C CYS A 38 0.51 -22.92 -25.66
N VAL A 39 -0.01 -22.02 -26.49
CA VAL A 39 -1.37 -22.13 -27.03
C VAL A 39 -1.35 -23.11 -28.18
N THR A 40 -1.64 -24.37 -27.86
CA THR A 40 -1.95 -25.42 -28.81
C THR A 40 -3.46 -25.67 -28.73
N GLY A 41 -4.13 -25.99 -29.86
CA GLY A 41 -5.57 -26.26 -29.88
C GLY A 41 -6.03 -27.40 -28.96
N THR A 42 -5.09 -28.23 -28.51
CA THR A 42 -5.23 -29.34 -27.56
C THR A 42 -4.21 -29.15 -26.43
N ARG A 43 -4.56 -29.48 -25.18
CA ARG A 43 -3.65 -29.44 -24.01
C ARG A 43 -2.62 -30.58 -24.04
N ALA A 44 -1.91 -30.72 -25.15
CA ALA A 44 -0.79 -31.64 -25.27
C ALA A 44 0.47 -31.03 -24.63
N GLU A 45 1.34 -31.89 -24.10
CA GLU A 45 2.70 -31.52 -23.72
C GLU A 45 3.39 -30.84 -24.90
N ALA A 46 3.99 -29.67 -24.67
CA ALA A 46 4.73 -28.95 -25.70
C ALA A 46 6.23 -29.15 -25.47
N THR A 47 6.98 -29.32 -26.55
CA THR A 47 8.45 -29.29 -26.48
C THR A 47 8.91 -27.84 -26.35
N TRP A 48 9.80 -27.57 -25.41
CA TRP A 48 10.30 -26.24 -25.10
C TRP A 48 11.77 -26.08 -25.46
N TRP A 49 12.10 -24.92 -26.03
CA TRP A 49 13.47 -24.47 -26.26
C TRP A 49 13.72 -23.15 -25.55
N LYS A 50 14.92 -23.00 -24.98
CA LYS A 50 15.47 -21.74 -24.46
C LYS A 50 16.76 -21.44 -25.18
N ASP A 51 16.85 -20.25 -25.74
CA ASP A 51 18.05 -19.76 -26.44
C ASP A 51 18.58 -20.75 -27.52
N GLY A 52 17.66 -21.53 -28.11
CA GLY A 52 17.94 -22.56 -29.12
C GLY A 52 18.20 -23.97 -28.58
N THR A 53 18.34 -24.17 -27.27
CA THR A 53 18.55 -25.48 -26.64
C THR A 53 17.24 -26.08 -26.13
N GLU A 54 17.01 -27.36 -26.41
CA GLU A 54 15.82 -28.08 -25.93
C GLU A 54 15.92 -28.33 -24.41
N ILE A 55 14.91 -27.91 -23.66
CA ILE A 55 14.84 -28.12 -22.20
C ILE A 55 14.03 -29.39 -21.89
N GLY A 56 13.01 -29.68 -22.69
CA GLY A 56 12.17 -30.86 -22.54
C GLY A 56 10.71 -30.62 -22.90
N ASN A 57 9.87 -31.62 -22.59
CA ASN A 57 8.44 -31.60 -22.86
C ASN A 57 7.66 -31.25 -21.59
N PHE A 58 6.92 -30.14 -21.64
CA PHE A 58 6.12 -29.66 -20.52
C PHE A 58 4.81 -29.06 -21.02
N THR A 59 3.72 -29.25 -20.28
CA THR A 59 2.45 -28.56 -20.55
C THR A 59 2.55 -27.06 -20.24
N GLN A 60 3.30 -26.71 -19.19
CA GLN A 60 3.57 -25.36 -18.72
C GLN A 60 5.01 -25.30 -18.24
N LEU A 61 5.78 -24.33 -18.71
CA LEU A 61 7.18 -24.15 -18.33
C LEU A 61 7.24 -23.19 -17.13
N ASP A 62 7.73 -23.67 -15.99
CA ASP A 62 7.99 -22.86 -14.80
C ASP A 62 9.35 -22.16 -14.94
N LEU A 63 9.35 -20.82 -14.90
CA LEU A 63 10.57 -20.01 -14.93
C LEU A 63 11.09 -19.67 -13.52
N GLY A 64 10.38 -20.10 -12.48
CA GLY A 64 10.68 -19.80 -11.09
C GLY A 64 10.05 -18.49 -10.63
N SER A 65 10.69 -17.88 -9.63
CA SER A 65 10.24 -16.62 -9.07
C SER A 65 10.47 -15.49 -10.06
N ALA A 66 9.52 -14.57 -10.16
CA ALA A 66 9.73 -13.33 -10.91
C ALA A 66 10.92 -12.53 -10.35
N PHE A 67 11.21 -12.67 -9.05
CA PHE A 67 12.34 -12.04 -8.37
C PHE A 67 13.71 -12.59 -8.76
N ASP A 68 13.77 -13.78 -9.37
CA ASP A 68 15.03 -14.36 -9.86
C ASP A 68 15.46 -13.74 -11.21
N ASP A 69 14.73 -12.72 -11.68
CA ASP A 69 14.94 -12.06 -12.98
C ASP A 69 15.07 -13.06 -14.14
N PRO A 70 14.06 -13.91 -14.39
CA PRO A 70 14.13 -14.87 -15.49
C PRO A 70 14.24 -14.14 -16.83
N ARG A 71 15.28 -14.50 -17.58
CA ARG A 71 15.60 -13.96 -18.91
C ARG A 71 15.87 -15.08 -19.91
N GLY A 72 15.59 -14.81 -21.18
CA GLY A 72 15.90 -15.71 -22.29
C GLY A 72 14.86 -15.64 -23.41
N ILE A 73 15.18 -16.28 -24.52
CA ILE A 73 14.29 -16.42 -25.67
C ILE A 73 13.69 -17.82 -25.63
N TYR A 74 12.36 -17.88 -25.53
CA TYR A 74 11.61 -19.12 -25.41
C TYR A 74 10.81 -19.40 -26.68
N MET A 75 10.80 -20.67 -27.08
CA MET A 75 9.99 -21.18 -28.19
C MET A 75 9.31 -22.47 -27.74
N CYS A 76 8.09 -22.70 -28.23
CA CYS A 76 7.41 -23.97 -28.03
C CYS A 76 7.03 -24.60 -29.37
N LYS A 77 6.89 -25.92 -29.37
CA LYS A 77 6.29 -26.69 -30.46
C LYS A 77 5.21 -27.56 -29.84
N GLY A 78 3.96 -27.29 -30.21
CA GLY A 78 2.83 -28.12 -29.85
C GLY A 78 2.68 -29.30 -30.81
N GLU A 79 1.43 -29.70 -31.04
CA GLU A 79 1.08 -30.79 -31.97
C GLU A 79 1.31 -30.41 -33.45
N SER A 80 1.25 -29.12 -33.78
CA SER A 80 1.60 -28.66 -35.13
C SER A 80 3.10 -28.76 -35.36
N GLU A 81 3.49 -29.16 -36.57
CA GLU A 81 4.88 -29.35 -36.97
C GLU A 81 5.71 -28.05 -36.91
N GLN A 82 5.03 -26.91 -37.01
CA GLN A 82 5.64 -25.59 -37.02
C GLN A 82 5.92 -25.11 -35.59
N ARG A 83 7.09 -24.47 -35.38
CA ARG A 83 7.45 -23.87 -34.09
C ARG A 83 6.72 -22.54 -33.89
N SER A 84 6.47 -22.18 -32.63
CA SER A 84 5.98 -20.86 -32.26
C SER A 84 7.01 -19.78 -32.64
N PRO A 85 6.58 -18.53 -32.88
CA PRO A 85 7.48 -17.40 -32.93
C PRO A 85 8.24 -17.27 -31.59
N PRO A 86 9.48 -16.75 -31.62
CA PRO A 86 10.30 -16.58 -30.42
C PRO A 86 9.70 -15.52 -29.49
N LEU A 87 9.60 -15.86 -28.20
CA LEU A 87 9.20 -14.96 -27.13
C LEU A 87 10.42 -14.59 -26.29
N GLN A 88 10.83 -13.32 -26.34
CA GLN A 88 11.87 -12.81 -25.45
C GLN A 88 11.26 -12.45 -24.10
N VAL A 89 11.63 -13.19 -23.07
CA VAL A 89 11.28 -12.89 -21.68
C VAL A 89 12.39 -12.06 -21.07
N HIS A 90 12.02 -10.90 -20.50
CA HIS A 90 12.95 -9.99 -19.85
C HIS A 90 12.32 -9.42 -18.58
N TYR A 91 12.42 -10.17 -17.48
CA TYR A 91 12.07 -9.65 -16.15
C TYR A 91 13.20 -8.78 -15.61
N ARG A 92 12.81 -7.68 -14.97
CA ARG A 92 13.67 -6.80 -14.17
C ARG A 92 12.87 -6.44 -12.92
N MET A 93 12.91 -7.31 -11.94
CA MET A 93 12.37 -7.05 -10.62
C MET A 93 13.37 -6.26 -9.80
N CYS A 94 12.86 -5.29 -9.06
CA CYS A 94 13.65 -4.53 -8.11
C CYS A 94 13.50 -5.19 -6.74
N GLN A 95 14.63 -5.48 -6.07
CA GLN A 95 14.60 -5.81 -4.65
C GLN A 95 13.97 -4.63 -3.89
N ASN A 96 12.92 -4.90 -3.11
CA ASN A 96 12.13 -3.94 -2.32
C ASN A 96 11.12 -3.04 -3.06
N CYS A 97 10.74 -3.34 -4.31
CA CYS A 97 9.56 -2.69 -4.87
C CYS A 97 8.28 -3.30 -4.30
N ILE A 98 7.50 -2.48 -3.58
CA ILE A 98 6.12 -2.81 -3.18
C ILE A 98 5.23 -2.47 -4.37
N GLU A 99 4.37 -3.39 -4.78
CA GLU A 99 3.29 -3.06 -5.72
C GLU A 99 2.31 -2.14 -4.99
N VAL A 100 2.38 -0.86 -5.34
CA VAL A 100 1.58 0.16 -4.67
C VAL A 100 0.23 0.25 -5.36
N ASP A 101 -0.68 -0.60 -4.91
CA ASP A 101 -2.09 -0.56 -5.34
C ASP A 101 -2.83 0.63 -4.75
N ALA A 102 -3.81 1.16 -5.51
CA ALA A 102 -4.70 2.23 -5.05
C ALA A 102 -5.32 2.00 -3.65
N PRO A 103 -5.84 0.80 -3.31
CA PRO A 103 -6.29 0.49 -1.94
C PRO A 103 -5.20 0.62 -0.88
N THR A 104 -3.95 0.21 -1.18
CA THR A 104 -2.83 0.28 -0.23
C THR A 104 -2.46 1.74 0.06
N ILE A 105 -2.36 2.59 -0.98
CA ILE A 105 -2.12 4.04 -0.82
C ILE A 105 -3.24 4.65 0.01
N SER A 106 -4.49 4.36 -0.36
CA SER A 106 -5.65 4.91 0.33
C SER A 106 -5.68 4.51 1.80
N GLY A 107 -5.35 3.26 2.12
CA GLY A 107 -5.27 2.77 3.50
C GLY A 107 -4.21 3.51 4.32
N ILE A 108 -3.03 3.75 3.75
CA ILE A 108 -1.95 4.50 4.42
C ILE A 108 -2.40 5.93 4.74
N VAL A 109 -3.01 6.62 3.77
CA VAL A 109 -3.49 8.00 3.96
C VAL A 109 -4.59 8.08 5.02
N VAL A 110 -5.57 7.16 4.96
CA VAL A 110 -6.66 7.14 5.96
C VAL A 110 -6.12 6.84 7.36
N ALA A 111 -5.19 5.90 7.48
CA ALA A 111 -4.57 5.58 8.77
C ALA A 111 -3.82 6.78 9.37
N ASP A 112 -3.08 7.54 8.55
CA ASP A 112 -2.38 8.76 8.98
C ASP A 112 -3.34 9.85 9.45
N VAL A 113 -4.44 10.09 8.72
CA VAL A 113 -5.49 11.04 9.13
C VAL A 113 -6.11 10.64 10.47
N VAL A 114 -6.41 9.36 10.66
CA VAL A 114 -6.98 8.86 11.91
C VAL A 114 -5.98 9.00 13.06
N ALA A 115 -4.71 8.63 12.85
CA ALA A 115 -3.65 8.76 13.84
C ALA A 115 -3.43 10.22 14.27
N THR A 116 -3.39 11.15 13.32
CA THR A 116 -3.24 12.58 13.60
C THR A 116 -4.42 13.15 14.39
N ILE A 117 -5.65 12.73 14.11
CA ILE A 117 -6.83 13.11 14.92
C ILE A 117 -6.69 12.59 16.36
N PHE A 118 -6.28 11.34 16.55
CA PHE A 118 -6.07 10.79 17.89
C PHE A 118 -4.99 11.56 18.67
N LEU A 119 -3.89 11.90 18.03
CA LEU A 119 -2.84 12.73 18.64
C LEU A 119 -3.36 14.13 18.99
N ALA A 120 -4.14 14.76 18.10
CA ALA A 120 -4.73 16.06 18.36
C ALA A 120 -5.70 16.05 19.56
N VAL A 121 -6.56 15.04 19.65
CA VAL A 121 -7.48 14.86 20.79
C VAL A 121 -6.70 14.61 22.08
N ALA A 122 -5.67 13.77 22.05
CA ALA A 122 -4.84 13.52 23.23
C ALA A 122 -4.18 14.81 23.75
N VAL A 123 -3.58 15.61 22.87
CA VAL A 123 -2.98 16.90 23.23
C VAL A 123 -4.04 17.88 23.73
N TYR A 124 -5.21 17.93 23.09
CA TYR A 124 -6.31 18.79 23.51
C TYR A 124 -6.81 18.41 24.92
N CYS A 125 -6.94 17.12 25.23
CA CYS A 125 -7.35 16.65 26.55
C CYS A 125 -6.30 16.98 27.64
N ILE A 126 -5.01 16.87 27.34
CA ILE A 126 -3.93 17.19 28.28
C ILE A 126 -3.88 18.71 28.55
N THR A 127 -3.97 19.53 27.50
CA THR A 127 -3.84 21.00 27.61
C THR A 127 -5.14 21.71 28.00
N GLY A 128 -6.29 21.08 27.77
CA GLY A 128 -7.61 21.61 28.12
C GLY A 128 -7.98 21.48 29.60
N HIS A 129 -7.18 20.77 30.39
CA HIS A 129 -7.47 20.50 31.81
C HIS A 129 -7.35 21.73 32.73
N ASP A 130 -6.86 22.87 32.22
CA ASP A 130 -6.74 24.13 32.99
C ASP A 130 -7.90 25.13 32.79
N LYS A 131 -8.92 24.80 31.97
CA LYS A 131 -10.09 25.67 31.78
C LYS A 131 -11.30 25.17 32.57
N GLY A 132 -11.28 25.42 33.88
CA GLY A 132 -12.50 25.82 34.59
C GLY A 132 -13.43 24.71 35.10
N ARG A 133 -12.90 23.59 35.59
CA ARG A 133 -13.58 22.86 36.68
C ARG A 133 -12.67 22.84 37.89
N THR A 134 -12.77 23.89 38.70
CA THR A 134 -12.59 23.72 40.13
C THR A 134 -13.46 22.53 40.53
N SER A 135 -12.84 21.43 40.92
CA SER A 135 -13.52 20.33 41.59
C SER A 135 -14.03 20.90 42.91
N ARG A 136 -15.17 21.60 42.86
CA ARG A 136 -15.90 22.09 44.02
C ARG A 136 -16.74 20.95 44.61
N ALA A 137 -16.12 19.79 44.74
CA ALA A 137 -16.69 18.58 45.29
C ALA A 137 -15.63 17.75 46.03
N SER A 138 -14.73 18.42 46.77
CA SER A 138 -14.06 17.84 47.93
C SER A 138 -13.94 18.89 49.05
N ASP A 139 -14.88 19.84 49.07
CA ASP A 139 -14.99 20.87 50.11
C ASP A 139 -16.40 20.83 50.73
N ARG A 140 -16.81 19.62 51.12
CA ARG A 140 -17.76 19.43 52.20
C ARG A 140 -17.11 18.54 53.24
N GLN A 141 -16.48 19.20 54.20
CA GLN A 141 -16.64 18.91 55.62
C GLN A 141 -16.48 17.45 56.01
N ASN A 142 -15.24 17.07 56.32
CA ASN A 142 -15.05 16.34 57.57
C ASN A 142 -14.24 17.22 58.52
N LEU A 143 -14.88 18.29 58.99
CA LEU A 143 -14.49 18.92 60.25
C LEU A 143 -14.68 17.82 61.30
N ILE A 144 -13.60 17.13 61.64
CA ILE A 144 -13.53 16.33 62.85
C ILE A 144 -13.87 17.31 63.98
N ALA A 145 -15.00 17.09 64.65
CA ALA A 145 -15.31 17.73 65.93
C ALA A 145 -14.31 17.20 66.95
N ASN A 146 -13.08 17.74 66.93
CA ASN A 146 -12.11 17.51 67.97
C ASN A 146 -12.21 18.70 68.92
N ASP A 147 -13.11 18.55 69.89
CA ASP A 147 -13.60 19.62 70.76
C ASP A 147 -12.60 20.07 71.82
N GLN A 148 -11.40 19.48 71.91
CA GLN A 148 -10.41 19.86 72.93
C GLN A 148 -8.97 19.53 72.50
N LEU A 149 -8.26 20.47 71.86
CA LEU A 149 -6.84 20.77 72.12
C LEU A 149 -6.34 21.89 71.17
N TYR A 150 -6.55 23.15 71.54
CA TYR A 150 -5.55 24.16 71.24
C TYR A 150 -5.49 25.13 72.41
N GLN A 151 -4.34 25.13 73.07
CA GLN A 151 -4.06 25.98 74.20
C GLN A 151 -3.86 27.42 73.69
N PRO A 152 -4.59 28.42 74.20
CA PRO A 152 -4.41 29.80 73.77
C PRO A 152 -2.99 30.25 74.12
N LEU A 153 -2.29 30.78 73.12
CA LEU A 153 -0.99 31.44 73.31
C LEU A 153 -1.23 32.66 74.22
N GLY A 154 -0.64 32.62 75.41
CA GLY A 154 -0.68 33.73 76.36
C GLY A 154 -0.05 34.98 75.75
N GLU A 155 -0.72 36.11 75.95
CA GLU A 155 -0.30 37.47 75.62
C GLU A 155 1.18 37.66 75.99
N ARG A 156 2.07 37.59 74.99
CA ARG A 156 3.49 37.84 75.18
C ARG A 156 3.72 39.32 74.94
N ASP A 157 3.82 40.04 76.06
CA ASP A 157 4.43 41.36 76.28
C ASP A 157 4.96 42.06 75.01
N GLU A 158 4.33 43.20 74.67
CA GLU A 158 4.65 43.99 73.49
C GLU A 158 6.12 44.44 73.51
N GLY A 159 6.92 43.80 72.66
CA GLY A 159 8.31 44.19 72.43
C GLY A 159 8.41 45.66 72.02
N GLN A 160 9.23 46.38 72.78
CA GLN A 160 9.50 47.82 72.83
C GLN A 160 10.07 48.47 71.54
N TYR A 161 9.69 48.00 70.35
CA TYR A 161 10.18 48.50 69.06
C TYR A 161 9.11 48.62 67.96
N SER A 162 7.81 48.45 68.27
CA SER A 162 6.70 48.51 67.29
C SER A 162 6.08 49.90 67.08
N GLN A 163 6.73 50.99 67.52
CA GLN A 163 6.23 52.35 67.26
C GLN A 163 7.19 53.12 66.34
N LEU A 164 6.91 53.07 65.03
CA LEU A 164 7.45 54.02 64.08
C LEU A 164 6.75 55.37 64.32
N ALA A 165 7.52 56.41 64.65
CA ALA A 165 7.01 57.74 64.97
C ALA A 165 6.13 58.29 63.81
N PRO A 166 4.90 58.77 64.09
CA PRO A 166 4.08 59.38 63.06
C PRO A 166 4.65 60.74 62.63
N GLY A 167 4.79 60.92 61.32
CA GLY A 167 5.20 62.17 60.69
C GLY A 167 4.26 63.33 61.02
N ARG A 168 4.84 64.44 61.49
CA ARG A 168 4.10 65.64 61.89
C ARG A 168 3.72 66.50 60.67
N ALA A 169 2.43 66.58 60.37
CA ALA A 169 1.79 67.70 59.66
C ALA A 169 0.95 68.46 60.73
N ARG A 170 0.73 69.78 60.75
CA ARG A 170 0.79 70.89 59.78
C ARG A 170 0.52 72.18 60.61
N LYS A 171 0.95 73.36 60.19
CA LYS A 171 0.08 74.52 59.90
C LYS A 171 0.86 75.63 59.22
#